data_AF-A0A1H9XJ53-F1
#
_entry.id   AF-A0A1H9XJ53-F1
#
_cell.length_a   1.000
_cell.length_b   1.000
_cell.length_c   1.000
_cell.angle_alpha   90.00
_cell.angle_beta   90.00
_cell.angle_gamma   90.00
#
_symmetry.space_group_name_H-M   'P 1'
#
loop_
_entity.id
_entity.type
_entity.pdbx_description
1 polymer ?
#
loop_
_entity_poly.entity_id
_entity_poly.type
_entity_poly.pdbx_seq_one_letter_code
_entity_poly.pdbx_strand_id
1 'polypeptide(L)'
;MYKIIYKNGDMMEICKEIIAKNKKYKAVIFTIGGIYRVQLFEYLPECVDDDGDVWEALWQEVTTSNTITDTEQNAIKLAEEELNLLN
;
A
#
# COMPACT_ATOMS: atom_id res chain seq x y z
N MET A 1 3.02 8.69 -14.58
CA MET A 1 3.25 7.40 -15.26
C MET A 1 2.78 6.34 -14.29
N TYR A 2 1.69 5.65 -14.58
CA TYR A 2 1.11 4.67 -13.67
C TYR A 2 1.87 3.34 -13.77
N LYS A 3 2.01 2.64 -12.64
CA LYS A 3 2.66 1.32 -12.61
C LYS A 3 1.57 0.25 -12.68
N ILE A 4 1.54 -0.52 -13.75
CA ILE A 4 0.58 -1.63 -13.93
C ILE A 4 1.12 -2.87 -13.22
N ILE A 5 0.28 -3.52 -12.45
CA ILE A 5 0.54 -4.81 -11.80
C ILE A 5 -0.61 -5.78 -12.14
N TYR A 6 -0.30 -7.08 -12.17
CA TYR A 6 -1.31 -8.13 -12.37
C TYR A 6 -1.44 -8.93 -11.08
N LYS A 7 -2.66 -9.03 -10.55
CA LYS A 7 -2.96 -9.85 -9.37
C LYS A 7 -4.20 -10.69 -9.66
N ASN A 8 -4.09 -12.02 -9.52
CA ASN A 8 -5.19 -12.96 -9.79
C ASN A 8 -5.81 -12.90 -11.20
N GLY A 9 -5.06 -12.42 -12.20
CA GLY A 9 -5.57 -12.24 -13.57
C GLY A 9 -6.22 -10.89 -13.83
N ASP A 10 -6.42 -10.06 -12.80
CA ASP A 10 -6.93 -8.70 -12.95
C ASP A 10 -5.79 -7.70 -13.18
N MET A 11 -5.97 -6.81 -14.16
CA MET A 11 -5.09 -5.68 -14.38
C MET A 11 -5.38 -4.60 -13.33
N MET A 12 -4.39 -4.36 -12.46
CA MET A 12 -4.43 -3.33 -11.42
C MET A 12 -3.46 -2.22 -11.81
N GLU A 13 -3.95 -0.98 -11.83
CA GLU A 13 -3.11 0.17 -12.14
C GLU A 13 -2.86 0.97 -10.86
N ILE A 14 -1.60 1.16 -10.47
CA ILE A 14 -1.23 1.98 -9.32
C ILE A 14 -1.40 3.45 -9.70
N CYS A 15 -2.41 4.09 -9.11
CA CYS A 15 -2.68 5.51 -9.28
C CYS A 15 -1.71 6.36 -8.47
N LYS A 16 -1.51 6.01 -7.19
CA LYS A 16 -0.73 6.81 -6.25
C LYS A 16 -0.15 5.97 -5.11
N GLU A 17 1.02 6.36 -4.64
CA GLU A 17 1.61 5.88 -3.39
C GLU A 17 1.79 7.05 -2.42
N ILE A 18 1.41 6.87 -1.16
CA ILE A 18 1.52 7.87 -0.10
C ILE A 18 2.30 7.24 1.05
N ILE A 19 3.45 7.82 1.40
CA ILE A 19 4.26 7.37 2.54
C ILE A 19 3.83 8.17 3.77
N ALA A 20 3.59 7.48 4.89
CA ALA A 20 3.25 8.10 6.16
C ALA A 20 4.39 8.97 6.70
N LYS A 21 4.06 9.93 7.57
CA LYS A 21 5.06 10.83 8.18
C LYS A 21 6.08 10.07 9.01
N ASN A 22 5.66 9.02 9.70
CA ASN A 22 6.54 8.15 10.49
C ASN A 22 7.44 7.25 9.63
N LYS A 23 7.24 7.22 8.30
CA LYS A 23 7.96 6.40 7.30
C LYS A 23 7.87 4.88 7.53
N LYS A 24 7.08 4.43 8.51
CA LYS A 24 6.83 3.01 8.79
C LYS A 24 5.70 2.45 7.94
N TYR A 25 4.77 3.29 7.51
CA TYR A 25 3.63 2.86 6.72
C TYR A 25 3.56 3.58 5.37
N LYS A 26 2.93 2.93 4.39
CA LYS A 26 2.49 3.57 3.15
C LYS A 26 1.13 3.05 2.72
N ALA A 27 0.40 3.88 2.00
CA ALA A 27 -0.83 3.51 1.32
C ALA A 27 -0.57 3.48 -0.18
N VAL A 28 -1.07 2.43 -0.86
CA VAL A 28 -1.05 2.31 -2.31
C VAL A 28 -2.49 2.30 -2.81
N ILE A 29 -2.77 3.18 -3.78
CA ILE A 29 -4.07 3.31 -4.42
C ILE A 29 -4.01 2.63 -5.78
N PHE A 30 -4.87 1.63 -5.97
CA PHE A 30 -5.03 0.90 -7.22
C PHE A 30 -6.35 1.28 -7.88
N THR A 31 -6.43 1.20 -9.20
CA THR A 31 -7.69 1.21 -9.95
C THR A 31 -7.86 -0.08 -10.74
N ILE A 32 -9.10 -0.58 -10.77
CA ILE A 32 -9.54 -1.73 -11.57
C ILE A 32 -10.89 -1.36 -12.18
N GLY A 33 -10.95 -1.19 -13.50
CA GLY A 33 -12.22 -0.86 -14.17
C GLY A 33 -12.91 0.41 -13.67
N GLY A 34 -12.14 1.40 -13.20
CA GLY A 34 -12.65 2.66 -12.65
C GLY A 34 -13.01 2.62 -11.15
N ILE A 35 -12.86 1.46 -10.50
CA ILE A 35 -13.02 1.31 -9.05
C ILE A 35 -11.66 1.51 -8.38
N TYR A 36 -11.61 2.35 -7.36
CA TYR A 36 -10.38 2.61 -6.61
C TYR A 36 -10.31 1.76 -5.35
N ARG A 37 -9.12 1.24 -5.05
CA ARG A 37 -8.83 0.43 -3.86
C ARG A 37 -7.61 0.96 -3.16
N VAL A 38 -7.72 1.20 -1.86
CA VAL A 38 -6.58 1.53 -1.00
C VAL A 38 -6.03 0.23 -0.40
N GLN A 39 -4.71 0.08 -0.30
CA GLN A 39 -4.07 -0.97 0.52
C GLN A 39 -2.94 -0.37 1.34
N LEU A 40 -2.76 -0.87 2.56
CA LEU A 40 -1.75 -0.38 3.50
C LEU A 40 -0.59 -1.37 3.61
N PHE A 41 0.62 -0.81 3.68
CA PHE A 41 1.86 -1.56 3.81
C PHE A 41 2.70 -1.00 4.96
N GLU A 42 3.39 -1.88 5.65
CA GLU A 42 4.38 -1.59 6.68
C GLU A 42 5.78 -1.85 6.13
N TYR A 43 6.72 -0.99 6.50
CA TYR A 43 8.12 -1.16 6.19
C TYR A 43 8.76 -2.06 7.22
N LEU A 44 9.21 -3.21 6.76
CA LEU A 44 10.09 -4.09 7.53
C LEU A 44 11.52 -3.75 7.12
N PRO A 45 12.35 -3.21 8.03
CA PRO A 45 13.75 -2.95 7.75
C PRO A 45 14.51 -4.27 7.57
N GLU A 46 15.71 -4.17 7.02
CA GLU A 46 16.64 -5.30 6.98
C GLU A 46 16.90 -5.80 8.40
N CYS A 47 16.84 -7.11 8.60
CA CYS A 47 17.12 -7.74 9.88
C CYS A 47 17.93 -9.03 9.70
N VAL A 48 18.59 -9.44 10.78
CA VAL A 48 19.31 -10.73 10.84
C VAL A 48 18.53 -11.61 11.80
N ASP A 49 18.19 -12.82 11.36
CA ASP A 49 17.50 -13.78 12.23
C ASP A 49 18.47 -14.54 13.16
N ASP A 50 17.91 -15.41 14.00
CA ASP A 50 18.67 -16.17 14.99
C ASP A 50 19.67 -17.15 14.36
N ASP A 51 19.49 -17.51 13.10
CA ASP A 51 20.37 -18.40 12.32
C ASP A 51 21.49 -17.61 11.61
N GLY A 52 21.44 -16.28 11.65
CA GLY A 52 22.43 -15.39 11.03
C GLY A 52 22.11 -15.01 9.58
N ASP A 53 20.93 -15.35 9.09
CA ASP A 53 20.49 -15.02 7.73
C ASP A 53 19.97 -13.58 7.67
N VAL A 54 20.36 -12.87 6.60
CA VAL A 54 19.96 -11.48 6.36
C VAL A 54 18.65 -11.46 5.57
N TRP A 55 17.61 -10.93 6.19
CA TRP A 55 16.34 -10.63 5.54
C TRP A 55 16.38 -9.21 4.97
N GLU A 56 16.27 -9.08 3.65
CA GLU A 56 16.24 -7.78 2.97
C GLU A 56 15.03 -6.93 3.40
N ALA A 57 15.21 -5.61 3.42
CA ALA A 57 14.12 -4.70 3.72
C ALA A 57 12.97 -4.80 2.70
N LEU A 58 11.73 -4.85 3.18
CA LEU A 58 10.56 -5.01 2.32
C LEU A 58 9.34 -4.24 2.83
N TRP A 59 8.39 -3.98 1.93
CA TRP A 59 7.07 -3.47 2.27
C TRP A 59 6.08 -4.63 2.36
N GLN A 60 5.57 -4.91 3.56
CA GLN A 60 4.61 -5.98 3.80
C GLN A 60 3.19 -5.42 3.87
N GLU A 61 2.22 -6.06 3.20
CA GLU A 61 0.80 -5.70 3.33
C GLU A 61 0.34 -6.01 4.76
N VAL A 62 -0.09 -4.99 5.52
CA VAL A 62 -0.41 -5.13 6.96
C VAL A 62 -1.85 -5.55 7.19
N THR A 63 -2.75 -5.07 6.32
CA THR A 63 -4.17 -5.28 6.47
C THR A 63 -4.82 -5.41 5.11
N THR A 64 -5.74 -6.38 4.98
CA THR A 64 -6.77 -6.43 3.93
C THR A 64 -7.79 -5.29 4.10
N SER A 65 -7.34 -4.05 4.30
CA SER A 65 -8.22 -2.88 4.24
C SER A 65 -8.50 -2.56 2.77
N ASN A 66 -9.14 -3.49 2.06
CA ASN A 66 -9.55 -3.31 0.68
C ASN A 66 -10.76 -2.39 0.65
N THR A 67 -10.53 -1.11 0.96
CA THR A 67 -11.61 -0.14 0.95
C THR A 67 -11.76 0.35 -0.48
N ILE A 68 -12.98 0.18 -0.97
CA ILE A 68 -13.37 0.56 -2.32
C ILE A 68 -13.95 1.97 -2.28
N THR A 69 -13.48 2.85 -3.16
CA THR A 69 -14.03 4.19 -3.34
C THR A 69 -14.48 4.42 -4.77
N ASP A 70 -15.41 5.37 -4.92
CA ASP A 70 -16.04 5.81 -6.17
C ASP A 70 -15.15 6.75 -7.00
N THR A 71 -14.22 7.46 -6.36
CA THR A 71 -13.30 8.40 -7.01
C THR A 71 -11.87 8.32 -6.47
N GLU A 72 -10.91 8.76 -7.27
CA GLU A 72 -9.50 8.87 -6.88
C GLU A 72 -9.31 9.82 -5.69
N GLN A 73 -10.02 10.96 -5.69
CA GLN A 73 -9.92 11.96 -4.62
C GLN A 73 -10.39 11.38 -3.27
N ASN A 74 -11.48 10.61 -3.27
CA ASN A 74 -11.95 9.92 -2.07
C ASN A 74 -10.96 8.82 -1.63
N ALA A 75 -10.34 8.10 -2.57
CA ALA A 75 -9.29 7.12 -2.26
C ALA A 75 -8.08 7.79 -1.59
N ILE A 76 -7.66 8.96 -2.09
CA ILE A 76 -6.56 9.73 -1.53
C ILE A 76 -6.88 10.19 -0.12
N LYS A 77 -8.06 10.79 0.08
CA LYS A 77 -8.50 11.27 1.40
C LYS A 77 -8.54 10.12 2.41
N LEU A 78 -9.12 8.99 2.03
CA LEU A 78 -9.17 7.81 2.87
C LEU A 78 -7.77 7.28 3.20
N ALA A 79 -6.89 7.18 2.20
CA ALA A 79 -5.52 6.75 2.41
C ALA A 79 -4.78 7.65 3.41
N GLU A 80 -4.98 8.97 3.34
CA GLU A 80 -4.41 9.93 4.30
C GLU A 80 -5.01 9.76 5.70
N GLU A 81 -6.32 9.54 5.82
CA GLU A 81 -7.00 9.27 7.09
C GLU A 81 -6.48 7.99 7.75
N GLU A 82 -6.42 6.88 7.01
CA GLU A 82 -5.90 5.58 7.48
C GLU A 82 -4.43 5.69 7.92
N LEU A 83 -3.58 6.36 7.13
CA LEU A 83 -2.18 6.57 7.52
C LEU A 83 -2.03 7.47 8.74
N ASN A 84 -2.95 8.41 8.99
CA ASN A 84 -2.94 9.22 10.20
C ASN A 84 -3.31 8.43 11.46
N LEU A 85 -4.12 7.37 11.33
CA LEU A 85 -4.43 6.46 12.45
C LEU A 85 -3.25 5.56 12.83
N LEU A 86 -2.38 5.26 11.86
CA LEU A 86 -1.17 4.45 12.04
C LEU A 86 0.10 5.26 12.35
N ASN A 87 -0.01 6.59 12.41
CA ASN A 87 1.13 7.48 12.65
C ASN A 87 1.62 7.44 14.10
#